data_AF-A0A812HNR0-F1
#
_entry.id   AF-A0A812HNR0-F1
#
_cell.length_a   1.000
_cell.length_b   1.000
_cell.length_c   1.000
_cell.angle_alpha   90.00
_cell.angle_beta   90.00
_cell.angle_gamma   90.00
#
_symmetry.space_group_name_H-M   'P 1'
#
loop_
_entity.id
_entity.type
_entity.pdbx_description
1 polymer ?
#
loop_
_entity_poly.entity_id
_entity_poly.type
_entity_poly.pdbx_seq_one_letter_code
_entity_poly.pdbx_strand_id
1 'polypeptide(L)'
;MSDKYISMIQEFFQVFEALNQHVFDSFGEMATWETQLVRLDIDQGDKEQSYDVAQIASMLNFSEDTVQSFLVVYSFLSNNLYDLIGNREYEDWGTDGNSLQVEYSDLTIESFDANQIAPLMERRVYFEWTFEALQRTYDDMMAISHGRIA
;
A
#
# COMPACT_ATOMS: atom_id res chain seq x y z
N MET A 1 0.16 -19.92 8.58
CA MET A 1 0.15 -18.45 8.71
C MET A 1 0.55 -17.81 7.38
N SER A 2 1.49 -18.42 6.66
CA SER A 2 1.85 -18.07 5.27
C SER A 2 0.65 -17.85 4.37
N ASP A 3 -0.35 -18.73 4.46
CA ASP A 3 -1.51 -18.70 3.57
C ASP A 3 -2.34 -17.41 3.72
N LYS A 4 -2.38 -16.83 4.93
CA LYS A 4 -3.05 -15.54 5.17
C LYS A 4 -2.30 -14.42 4.43
N TYR A 5 -0.99 -14.30 4.65
CA TYR A 5 -0.21 -13.23 4.04
C TYR A 5 -0.14 -13.37 2.52
N ILE A 6 -0.05 -14.60 2.00
CA ILE A 6 -0.13 -14.85 0.56
C ILE A 6 -1.45 -14.31 -0.01
N SER A 7 -2.59 -14.60 0.62
CA SER A 7 -3.90 -14.06 0.21
C SER A 7 -3.90 -12.54 0.23
N MET A 8 -3.41 -11.93 1.32
CA MET A 8 -3.36 -10.47 1.45
C MET A 8 -2.48 -9.82 0.38
N ILE A 9 -1.35 -10.44 0.03
CA ILE A 9 -0.44 -9.93 -1.00
C ILE A 9 -1.06 -10.06 -2.40
N GLN A 10 -1.81 -11.13 -2.66
CA GLN A 10 -2.56 -11.29 -3.91
C GLN A 10 -3.67 -10.25 -4.04
N GLU A 11 -4.41 -10.00 -2.95
CA GLU A 11 -5.41 -8.93 -2.87
C GLU A 11 -4.76 -7.56 -3.09
N PHE A 12 -3.60 -7.31 -2.48
CA PHE A 12 -2.82 -6.10 -2.69
C PHE A 12 -2.49 -5.87 -4.17
N PHE A 13 -2.00 -6.89 -4.90
CA PHE A 13 -1.71 -6.75 -6.33
C PHE A 13 -2.96 -6.37 -7.12
N GLN A 14 -4.11 -6.99 -6.83
CA GLN A 14 -5.37 -6.70 -7.53
C GLN A 14 -5.85 -5.27 -7.29
N VAL A 15 -5.80 -4.79 -6.04
CA VAL A 15 -6.22 -3.42 -5.71
C VAL A 15 -5.25 -2.39 -6.26
N PHE A 16 -3.94 -2.63 -6.22
CA PHE A 16 -2.92 -1.71 -6.74
C PHE A 16 -3.10 -1.47 -8.24
N GLU A 17 -3.25 -2.53 -9.04
CA GLU A 17 -3.49 -2.43 -10.48
C GLU A 17 -4.80 -1.72 -10.79
N ALA A 18 -5.89 -2.08 -10.10
CA ALA A 18 -7.19 -1.44 -10.28
C ALA A 18 -7.15 0.04 -9.91
N LEU A 19 -6.41 0.41 -8.87
CA LEU A 19 -6.25 1.79 -8.42
C LEU A 19 -5.44 2.60 -9.43
N ASN A 20 -4.31 2.09 -9.90
CA ASN A 20 -3.52 2.72 -10.96
C ASN A 20 -4.37 2.99 -12.20
N GLN A 21 -5.09 1.97 -12.66
CA GLN A 21 -5.97 2.10 -13.82
C GLN A 21 -7.09 3.11 -13.55
N HIS A 22 -7.74 3.07 -12.39
CA HIS A 22 -8.80 4.00 -12.02
C HIS A 22 -8.30 5.45 -12.00
N VAL A 23 -7.13 5.70 -11.40
CA VAL A 23 -6.54 7.05 -11.31
C VAL A 23 -6.20 7.57 -12.68
N PHE A 24 -5.57 6.75 -13.52
CA PHE A 24 -5.27 7.09 -14.91
C PHE A 24 -6.55 7.41 -15.71
N ASP A 25 -7.56 6.55 -15.65
CA ASP A 25 -8.80 6.70 -16.43
C ASP A 25 -9.65 7.89 -15.97
N SER A 26 -9.65 8.18 -14.67
CA SER A 26 -10.53 9.19 -14.08
C SER A 26 -9.90 10.59 -14.01
N PHE A 27 -8.58 10.65 -13.82
CA PHE A 27 -7.87 11.89 -13.51
C PHE A 27 -6.69 12.20 -14.45
N GLY A 28 -6.25 11.23 -15.26
CA GLY A 28 -5.20 11.40 -16.28
C GLY A 28 -3.78 11.15 -15.79
N GLU A 29 -2.82 11.21 -16.72
CA GLU A 29 -1.39 10.83 -16.52
C GLU A 29 -0.64 11.58 -15.42
N MET A 30 -1.09 12.79 -15.08
CA MET A 30 -0.41 13.62 -14.08
C MET A 30 -0.95 13.40 -12.67
N ALA A 31 -2.03 12.62 -12.52
CA ALA A 31 -2.58 12.31 -11.22
C ALA A 31 -1.78 11.20 -10.56
N THR A 32 -1.46 11.39 -9.28
CA THR A 32 -0.74 10.43 -8.46
C THR A 32 -1.59 10.06 -7.26
N TRP A 33 -1.26 8.95 -6.63
CA TRP A 33 -1.91 8.54 -5.40
C TRP A 33 -0.87 8.02 -4.41
N GLU A 34 -1.16 8.18 -3.13
CA GLU A 34 -0.36 7.64 -2.05
C GLU A 34 -1.28 7.19 -0.92
N THR A 35 -0.80 6.27 -0.07
CA THR A 35 -1.57 5.86 1.10
C THR A 35 -0.95 6.43 2.36
N GLN A 36 -1.80 6.93 3.26
CA GLN A 36 -1.41 7.30 4.60
C GLN A 36 -2.06 6.34 5.59
N LEU A 37 -1.36 5.22 5.86
CA LEU A 37 -1.81 4.12 6.73
C LEU A 37 -3.15 3.51 6.26
N VAL A 38 -4.27 4.10 6.68
CA VAL A 38 -5.64 3.61 6.43
C VAL A 38 -6.41 4.50 5.45
N ARG A 39 -5.76 5.53 4.91
CA ARG A 39 -6.32 6.48 3.95
C ARG A 39 -5.63 6.35 2.60
N LEU A 40 -6.38 6.63 1.54
CA LEU A 40 -5.85 6.83 0.20
C LEU A 40 -6.02 8.30 -0.16
N ASP A 41 -4.93 8.95 -0.56
CA ASP A 41 -4.94 10.31 -1.06
C ASP A 41 -4.62 10.30 -2.56
N ILE A 42 -5.44 10.99 -3.35
CA ILE A 42 -5.25 11.15 -4.79
C ILE A 42 -5.01 12.63 -5.06
N ASP A 43 -3.84 12.94 -5.62
CA ASP A 43 -3.42 14.27 -6.02
C ASP A 43 -3.59 14.45 -7.53
N GLN A 44 -4.30 15.50 -7.92
CA GLN A 44 -4.59 15.90 -9.30
C GLN A 44 -3.82 17.18 -9.69
N GLY A 45 -2.86 17.60 -8.86
CA GLY A 45 -2.02 18.78 -9.01
C GLY A 45 -2.62 20.05 -8.39
N ASP A 46 -3.88 20.38 -8.71
CA ASP A 46 -4.60 21.52 -8.13
C ASP A 46 -5.58 21.12 -7.00
N LYS A 47 -5.79 19.82 -6.84
CA LYS A 47 -6.77 19.26 -5.93
C LYS A 47 -6.30 17.92 -5.39
N GLU A 48 -6.38 17.78 -4.07
CA GLU A 48 -6.13 16.54 -3.36
C GLU A 48 -7.45 16.03 -2.74
N GLN A 49 -7.70 14.72 -2.83
CA GLN A 49 -8.87 14.09 -2.22
C GLN A 49 -8.45 12.86 -1.41
N SER A 50 -8.94 12.79 -0.17
CA SER A 50 -8.69 11.67 0.72
C SER A 50 -9.91 10.75 0.83
N TYR A 51 -9.68 9.43 0.81
CA TYR A 51 -10.69 8.38 0.83
C TYR A 51 -10.47 7.40 2.00
N ASP A 52 -11.53 7.00 2.71
CA ASP A 52 -11.50 5.84 3.63
C ASP A 52 -11.68 4.51 2.90
N VAL A 53 -11.50 3.41 3.63
CA VAL A 53 -11.72 2.04 3.18
C VAL A 53 -13.05 1.84 2.47
N ALA A 54 -14.16 2.33 3.02
CA ALA A 54 -15.48 2.13 2.43
C ALA A 54 -15.61 2.87 1.08
N GLN A 55 -15.05 4.08 1.00
CA GLN A 55 -14.99 4.85 -0.23
C GLN A 55 -14.09 4.18 -1.28
N ILE A 56 -12.91 3.68 -0.90
CA ILE A 56 -12.00 2.96 -1.81
C ILE A 56 -12.67 1.67 -2.32
N ALA A 57 -13.28 0.90 -1.42
CA ALA A 57 -13.97 -0.34 -1.75
C ALA A 57 -15.11 -0.10 -2.76
N SER A 58 -15.92 0.94 -2.53
CA SER A 58 -16.97 1.34 -3.47
C SER A 58 -16.40 1.86 -4.80
N MET A 59 -15.29 2.59 -4.77
CA MET A 59 -14.67 3.20 -5.95
C MET A 59 -14.09 2.15 -6.89
N LEU A 60 -13.43 1.12 -6.33
CA LEU A 60 -12.72 0.09 -7.08
C LEU A 60 -13.52 -1.22 -7.21
N ASN A 61 -14.73 -1.28 -6.64
CA ASN A 61 -15.60 -2.46 -6.63
C ASN A 61 -14.93 -3.70 -5.98
N PHE A 62 -14.30 -3.48 -4.82
CA PHE A 62 -13.77 -4.53 -3.95
C PHE A 62 -14.54 -4.60 -2.62
N SER A 63 -14.33 -5.66 -1.84
CA SER A 63 -14.77 -5.67 -0.44
C SER A 63 -13.87 -4.77 0.41
N GLU A 64 -14.40 -4.31 1.55
CA GLU A 64 -13.59 -3.57 2.53
C GLU A 64 -12.42 -4.42 3.03
N ASP A 65 -12.62 -5.72 3.27
CA ASP A 65 -11.55 -6.63 3.71
C ASP A 65 -10.38 -6.68 2.70
N THR A 66 -10.68 -6.74 1.40
CA THR A 66 -9.66 -6.74 0.33
C THR A 66 -8.90 -5.41 0.29
N VAL A 67 -9.60 -4.28 0.50
CA VAL A 67 -8.95 -2.96 0.59
C VAL A 67 -8.10 -2.84 1.85
N GLN A 68 -8.55 -3.38 2.98
CA GLN A 68 -7.77 -3.42 4.21
C GLN A 68 -6.49 -4.23 4.02
N SER A 69 -6.56 -5.39 3.35
CA SER A 69 -5.36 -6.16 2.96
C SER A 69 -4.39 -5.32 2.13
N PHE A 70 -4.90 -4.61 1.12
CA PHE A 70 -4.08 -3.70 0.31
C PHE A 70 -3.36 -2.65 1.16
N LEU A 71 -4.07 -1.94 2.03
CA LEU A 71 -3.48 -0.90 2.89
C LEU A 71 -2.42 -1.46 3.84
N VAL A 72 -2.66 -2.68 4.38
CA VAL A 72 -1.70 -3.38 5.23
C VAL A 72 -0.43 -3.75 4.47
N VAL A 73 -0.56 -4.37 3.30
CA VAL A 73 0.61 -4.79 2.51
C VAL A 73 1.37 -3.58 1.97
N TYR A 74 0.67 -2.55 1.49
CA TYR A 74 1.30 -1.31 1.03
C TYR A 74 2.11 -0.64 2.15
N SER A 75 1.50 -0.47 3.33
CA SER A 75 2.18 0.10 4.51
C SER A 75 3.38 -0.74 4.92
N PHE A 76 3.24 -2.08 4.88
CA PHE A 76 4.33 -2.99 5.18
C PHE A 76 5.51 -2.82 4.20
N LEU A 77 5.25 -2.87 2.90
CA LEU A 77 6.28 -2.78 1.87
C LEU A 77 7.00 -1.42 1.93
N SER A 78 6.25 -0.32 2.05
CA SER A 78 6.81 1.03 2.18
C SER A 78 7.80 1.18 3.34
N ASN A 79 7.64 0.38 4.42
CA ASN A 79 8.50 0.43 5.60
C ASN A 79 9.56 -0.67 5.66
N ASN A 80 9.45 -1.71 4.81
CA ASN A 80 10.31 -2.91 4.90
C ASN A 80 10.90 -3.33 3.54
N LEU A 81 10.77 -2.52 2.47
CA LEU A 81 11.25 -2.90 1.14
C LEU A 81 12.75 -3.18 1.13
N TYR A 82 13.55 -2.39 1.85
CA TYR A 82 14.99 -2.61 1.99
C TYR A 82 15.36 -3.99 2.53
N ASP A 83 14.54 -4.58 3.41
CA ASP A 83 14.77 -5.94 3.90
C ASP A 83 14.51 -7.00 2.81
N LEU A 84 13.56 -6.75 1.91
CA LEU A 84 13.23 -7.63 0.78
C LEU A 84 14.34 -7.60 -0.28
N ILE A 85 14.86 -6.41 -0.59
CA ILE A 85 15.84 -6.18 -1.67
C ILE A 85 17.30 -6.24 -1.19
N GLY A 86 17.54 -6.55 0.08
CA GLY A 86 18.88 -6.71 0.63
C GLY A 86 19.66 -5.40 0.77
N ASN A 87 18.99 -4.31 1.14
CA ASN A 87 19.54 -2.96 1.31
C ASN A 87 20.15 -2.37 0.02
N ARG A 88 19.64 -2.76 -1.14
CA ARG A 88 19.96 -2.10 -2.42
C ARG A 88 19.19 -0.79 -2.54
N GLU A 89 19.81 0.22 -3.13
CA GLU A 89 19.12 1.47 -3.47
C GLU A 89 18.16 1.23 -4.64
N TYR A 90 16.94 1.74 -4.51
CA TYR A 90 15.88 1.64 -5.51
C TYR A 90 15.31 3.04 -5.81
N GLU A 91 14.82 3.21 -7.03
CA GLU A 91 14.20 4.46 -7.49
C GLU A 91 12.69 4.43 -7.28
N ASP A 92 12.05 3.31 -7.60
CA ASP A 92 10.59 3.16 -7.49
C ASP A 92 10.19 1.69 -7.30
N TRP A 93 8.94 1.48 -6.89
CA TRP A 93 8.30 0.17 -6.84
C TRP A 93 6.82 0.25 -7.20
N GLY A 94 6.34 -0.80 -7.85
CA GLY A 94 4.95 -0.93 -8.23
C GLY A 94 4.56 -2.38 -8.39
N THR A 95 3.48 -2.64 -9.12
CA THR A 95 3.06 -4.01 -9.41
C THR A 95 3.04 -4.25 -10.91
N ASP A 96 3.21 -5.51 -11.30
CA ASP A 96 2.87 -6.01 -12.64
C ASP A 96 2.17 -7.35 -12.46
N GLY A 97 0.84 -7.31 -12.61
CA GLY A 97 -0.03 -8.47 -12.50
C GLY A 97 -0.05 -9.07 -11.10
N ASN A 98 0.72 -10.15 -10.88
CA ASN A 98 0.77 -10.88 -9.61
C ASN A 98 2.14 -10.78 -8.93
N SER A 99 2.85 -9.69 -9.17
CA SER A 99 4.20 -9.49 -8.65
C SER A 99 4.47 -8.03 -8.31
N LEU A 100 5.28 -7.83 -7.28
CA LEU A 100 5.92 -6.56 -6.96
C LEU A 100 7.08 -6.37 -7.92
N GLN A 101 7.20 -5.20 -8.52
CA GLN A 101 8.33 -4.81 -9.35
C GLN A 101 9.10 -3.73 -8.61
N VAL A 102 10.40 -3.91 -8.44
CA VAL A 102 11.29 -2.91 -7.86
C VAL A 102 12.28 -2.47 -8.92
N GLU A 103 12.28 -1.18 -9.24
CA GLU A 103 13.26 -0.57 -10.15
C GLU A 103 14.44 -0.03 -9.33
N TYR A 104 15.63 -0.55 -9.62
CA TYR A 104 16.86 -0.12 -8.97
C TYR A 104 17.52 1.06 -9.68
N SER A 105 18.39 1.78 -8.97
CA SER A 105 19.15 2.91 -9.53
C SER A 105 20.06 2.55 -10.72
N ASP A 106 20.34 1.26 -10.94
CA ASP A 106 21.06 0.75 -12.11
C ASP A 106 20.15 0.37 -13.29
N LEU A 107 18.86 0.75 -13.22
CA LEU A 107 17.80 0.45 -14.18
C LEU A 107 17.46 -1.05 -14.28
N THR A 108 17.92 -1.87 -13.35
CA THR A 108 17.46 -3.26 -13.26
C THR A 108 16.10 -3.33 -12.57
N ILE A 109 15.23 -4.21 -13.05
CA ILE A 109 13.95 -4.50 -12.43
C ILE A 109 14.01 -5.91 -11.83
N GLU A 110 13.64 -6.05 -10.57
CA GLU A 110 13.48 -7.34 -9.91
C GLU A 110 12.03 -7.55 -9.50
N SER A 111 11.56 -8.78 -9.70
CA SER A 111 10.18 -9.17 -9.48
C SER A 111 10.09 -10.09 -8.26
N PHE A 112 9.15 -9.79 -7.37
CA PHE A 112 8.88 -10.57 -6.17
C PHE A 112 7.43 -11.05 -6.15
N ASP A 113 7.24 -12.36 -6.06
CA ASP A 113 5.92 -12.95 -5.89
C ASP A 113 5.46 -12.96 -4.42
N ALA A 114 4.22 -13.37 -4.19
CA ALA A 114 3.65 -13.48 -2.84
C ALA A 114 4.42 -14.45 -1.93
N ASN A 115 5.06 -15.49 -2.47
CA ASN A 115 5.83 -16.47 -1.69
C ASN A 115 7.17 -15.90 -1.22
N GLN A 116 7.72 -14.92 -1.95
CA GLN A 116 8.93 -14.21 -1.57
C GLN A 116 8.65 -13.11 -0.53
N ILE A 117 7.49 -12.46 -0.61
CA ILE A 117 7.11 -11.37 0.31
C ILE A 117 6.55 -11.91 1.64
N ALA A 118 5.69 -12.94 1.62
CA ALA A 118 4.99 -13.44 2.80
C ALA A 118 5.92 -13.83 3.99
N PRO A 119 7.08 -14.49 3.79
CA PRO A 119 7.99 -14.81 4.89
C PRO A 119 8.53 -13.57 5.62
N LEU A 120 8.64 -12.43 4.94
CA LEU A 120 9.08 -11.19 5.57
C LEU A 120 7.98 -10.63 6.49
N MET A 121 6.72 -10.64 6.03
CA MET A 121 5.56 -10.26 6.85
C MET A 121 5.43 -11.16 8.09
N GLU A 122 5.66 -12.47 7.94
CA GLU A 122 5.64 -13.43 9.06
C GLU A 122 6.71 -13.14 10.12
N ARG A 123 7.92 -12.70 9.73
CA ARG A 123 9.02 -12.46 10.67
C ARG A 123 8.85 -11.16 11.47
N ARG A 124 8.04 -10.22 10.99
CA ARG A 124 7.88 -8.87 11.55
C ARG A 124 6.62 -8.71 12.40
N VAL A 125 6.25 -9.74 13.18
CA VAL A 125 5.05 -9.73 14.05
C VAL A 125 5.07 -8.60 15.09
N TYR A 126 6.23 -8.05 15.43
CA TYR A 126 6.38 -7.02 16.47
C TYR A 126 5.59 -5.72 16.21
N PHE A 127 5.21 -5.44 14.96
CA PHE A 127 4.39 -4.28 14.61
C PHE A 127 2.90 -4.61 14.38
N GLU A 128 2.48 -5.86 14.58
CA GLU A 128 1.12 -6.34 14.25
C GLU A 128 0.63 -5.74 12.92
N TRP A 129 1.11 -6.26 11.78
CA TRP A 129 0.66 -5.81 10.45
C TRP A 129 -0.80 -6.23 10.20
N THR A 130 -1.71 -5.52 10.85
CA THR A 130 -3.15 -5.65 10.76
C THR A 130 -3.75 -4.27 10.54
N PHE A 131 -4.95 -4.25 9.97
CA PHE A 131 -5.63 -3.00 9.70
C PHE A 131 -5.96 -2.24 11.00
N GLU A 132 -6.31 -2.94 12.08
CA GLU A 132 -6.59 -2.31 13.38
C GLU A 132 -5.37 -1.62 13.99
N ALA A 133 -4.16 -2.16 13.79
CA ALA A 133 -2.93 -1.54 14.25
C ALA A 133 -2.60 -0.28 13.44
N LEU A 134 -2.80 -0.32 12.12
CA LEU A 134 -2.68 0.85 11.26
C LEU A 134 -3.71 1.93 11.63
N GLN A 135 -4.96 1.55 11.85
CA GLN A 135 -6.03 2.46 12.26
C GLN A 135 -5.70 3.15 13.59
N ARG A 136 -5.23 2.39 14.59
CA ARG A 136 -4.81 2.96 15.88
C ARG A 136 -3.68 3.99 15.69
N THR A 137 -2.69 3.65 14.87
CA THR A 137 -1.57 4.56 14.57
C THR A 137 -2.06 5.84 13.90
N TYR A 138 -2.98 5.72 12.93
CA TYR A 138 -3.59 6.86 12.26
C TYR A 138 -4.39 7.73 13.23
N ASP A 139 -5.22 7.13 14.08
CA ASP A 139 -6.02 7.85 15.07
C ASP A 139 -5.13 8.61 16.07
N ASP A 140 -4.04 8.00 16.53
CA ASP A 140 -3.06 8.64 17.41
C ASP A 140 -2.38 9.84 16.71
N MET A 141 -1.98 9.70 15.44
CA MET A 141 -1.42 10.79 14.64
C MET A 141 -2.41 11.96 14.50
N MET A 142 -3.68 11.66 14.24
CA MET A 142 -4.74 12.66 14.09
C MET A 142 -5.13 13.33 15.41
N ALA A 143 -5.02 12.63 16.55
CA ALA A 143 -5.22 13.23 17.86
C ALA A 143 -4.12 14.26 18.17
N ILE A 144 -2.87 13.97 17.80
CA ILE A 144 -1.73 14.88 18.03
C ILE A 144 -1.82 16.13 17.14
N SER A 145 -2.23 15.98 15.87
CA SER A 145 -2.36 17.11 14.95
C SER A 145 -3.45 18.10 15.41
N HIS A 146 -4.56 17.60 15.95
CA HIS A 146 -5.62 18.44 16.51
C HIS A 146 -5.29 19.01 17.91
N GLY A 147 -4.47 18.31 18.71
CA GLY A 147 -4.05 18.77 20.05
C GLY A 147 -3.02 19.91 20.05
N ARG A 148 -2.41 20.25 18.91
CA ARG A 148 -1.47 21.39 18.77
C ARG A 148 -2.14 22.74 18.52
N ILE A 149 -3.47 22.77 18.39
CA ILE A 149 -4.27 23.98 18.21
C ILE A 149 -5.17 24.16 19.44
N ALA A 150 -4.57 24.31 20.63
CA ALA A 150 -5.27 24.68 21.87
C ALA A 150 -4.37 25.55 22.75
#